data_AF-A0AAU5KMG0-F1
#
_entry.id   AF-A0AAU5KMG0-F1
#
_cell.length_a   1.000
_cell.length_b   1.000
_cell.length_c   1.000
_cell.angle_alpha   90.00
_cell.angle_beta   90.00
_cell.angle_gamma   90.00
#
_symmetry.space_group_name_H-M   'P 1'
#
loop_
_entity.id
_entity.type
_entity.pdbx_description
1 polymer ?
#
loop_
_entity_poly.entity_id
_entity_poly.type
_entity_poly.pdbx_seq_one_letter_code
_entity_poly.pdbx_strand_id
1 'polypeptide(L)'
;MISEVNARELYEALMWHEGPDPHRAAVLPWLARADGDYRARLAVAAECSGWWSEQGEAPGGQDLLWELYGLSRVSDWLLLAFQPPAEEPSAAGPATATAIEPATVTAAAEHEYLALFTTLGMTPFDGSAFDPFLHEIVEVEQADDPHAPIEITEVRWPGLMLGRLLFSRAGVRVRAGAEHARRGVADRSPLYWTFRRRNRPTIDSSRGWGSNSQWRTDFRLDYRTPTADRLNVAGDRPIDGSTDLAPDHPANLSPEERLLTPGERRELLRHRCLLRPPGAAATLAASSGWEGDLMLFDWRLPDSDSPSRAA
;
A
#
# COMPACT_ATOMS: atom_id res chain seq x y z
N MET A 1 -1.17 -32.10 14.41
CA MET A 1 -1.38 -31.05 13.40
C MET A 1 -0.44 -29.92 13.75
N ILE A 2 0.62 -29.72 12.96
CA ILE A 2 1.47 -28.53 13.10
C ILE A 2 0.60 -27.38 12.61
N SER A 3 0.31 -26.41 13.49
CA SER A 3 -0.38 -25.18 13.09
C SER A 3 0.50 -24.47 12.05
N GLU A 4 0.03 -24.34 10.82
CA GLU A 4 0.74 -23.60 9.77
C GLU A 4 0.88 -22.14 10.22
N VAL A 5 2.12 -21.65 10.22
CA VAL A 5 2.45 -20.27 10.61
C VAL A 5 1.89 -19.32 9.56
N ASN A 6 1.20 -18.27 9.98
CA ASN A 6 0.66 -17.25 9.08
C ASN A 6 0.77 -15.85 9.68
N ALA A 7 0.64 -14.83 8.83
CA ALA A 7 0.81 -13.44 9.18
C ALA A 7 -0.34 -12.89 10.03
N ARG A 8 -1.53 -13.50 9.95
CA ARG A 8 -2.64 -13.17 10.85
C ARG A 8 -2.27 -13.47 12.30
N GLU A 9 -1.66 -14.62 12.57
CA GLU A 9 -1.16 -14.98 13.91
C GLU A 9 -0.18 -13.92 14.43
N LEU A 10 0.75 -13.44 13.59
CA LEU A 10 1.70 -12.38 13.97
C LEU A 10 1.00 -11.04 14.24
N TYR A 11 0.10 -10.63 13.34
CA TYR A 11 -0.63 -9.37 13.51
C TYR A 11 -1.45 -9.37 14.79
N GLU A 12 -2.18 -10.46 15.08
CA GLU A 12 -2.95 -10.62 16.31
C GLU A 12 -2.01 -10.61 17.53
N ALA A 13 -0.88 -11.31 17.49
CA ALA A 13 0.10 -11.31 18.58
C ALA A 13 0.66 -9.91 18.86
N LEU A 14 0.95 -9.11 17.83
CA LEU A 14 1.40 -7.72 17.97
C LEU A 14 0.29 -6.82 18.54
N MET A 15 -0.92 -6.93 18.00
CA MET A 15 -2.07 -6.13 18.43
C MET A 15 -2.46 -6.37 19.89
N TRP A 16 -2.38 -7.62 20.35
CA TRP A 16 -2.76 -8.01 21.72
C TRP A 16 -1.57 -8.04 22.68
N HIS A 17 -0.37 -7.67 22.23
CA HIS A 17 0.79 -7.63 23.10
C HIS A 17 0.64 -6.51 24.13
N GLU A 18 0.66 -6.89 25.40
CA GLU A 18 0.76 -5.98 26.53
C GLU A 18 2.19 -6.02 27.08
N GLY A 19 2.89 -4.88 27.06
CA GLY A 19 4.20 -4.76 27.66
C GLY A 19 5.23 -4.06 26.79
N PRO A 20 6.46 -3.89 27.32
CA PRO A 20 7.58 -3.39 26.54
C PRO A 20 8.09 -4.47 25.59
N ASP A 21 8.59 -4.05 24.43
CA ASP A 21 9.30 -4.90 23.46
C ASP A 21 8.43 -5.99 22.78
N PRO A 22 7.47 -5.59 21.91
CA PRO A 22 6.68 -6.53 21.11
C PRO A 22 7.54 -7.34 20.12
N HIS A 23 8.70 -6.83 19.73
CA HIS A 23 9.60 -7.52 18.82
C HIS A 23 10.12 -8.82 19.44
N ARG A 24 10.67 -8.76 20.66
CA ARG A 24 11.14 -9.95 21.37
C ARG A 24 10.01 -10.91 21.73
N ALA A 25 8.85 -10.38 22.13
CA ALA A 25 7.75 -11.18 22.64
C ALA A 25 6.89 -11.86 21.56
N ALA A 26 6.71 -11.21 20.40
CA ALA A 26 5.84 -11.71 19.33
C ALA A 26 6.61 -12.04 18.04
N VAL A 27 7.50 -11.14 17.58
CA VAL A 27 8.17 -11.30 16.28
C VAL A 27 9.19 -12.43 16.30
N LEU A 28 10.10 -12.46 17.27
CA LEU A 28 11.16 -13.49 17.32
C LEU A 28 10.60 -14.93 17.45
N PRO A 29 9.62 -15.21 18.32
CA PRO A 29 9.03 -16.56 18.40
C PRO A 29 8.27 -16.95 17.14
N TRP A 30 7.59 -15.98 16.49
CA TRP A 30 6.91 -16.23 15.22
C TRP A 30 7.92 -16.55 14.11
N LEU A 31 9.01 -15.78 14.00
CA LEU A 31 10.10 -16.06 13.04
C LEU A 31 10.78 -17.41 13.28
N ALA A 32 10.96 -17.81 14.54
CA ALA A 32 11.53 -19.12 14.86
C ALA A 32 10.66 -20.29 14.37
N ARG A 33 9.34 -20.07 14.23
CA ARG A 33 8.41 -21.04 13.64
C ARG A 33 8.24 -20.87 12.14
N ALA A 34 8.35 -19.64 11.63
CA ALA A 34 8.34 -19.34 10.20
C ALA A 34 9.66 -19.85 9.59
N ASP A 35 9.70 -21.14 9.32
CA ASP A 35 10.88 -21.83 8.81
C ASP A 35 11.11 -21.58 7.31
N GLY A 36 12.01 -22.37 6.72
CA GLY A 36 12.37 -22.26 5.30
C GLY A 36 11.19 -22.43 4.35
N ASP A 37 10.15 -23.19 4.73
CA ASP A 37 9.00 -23.46 3.86
C ASP A 37 8.13 -22.20 3.72
N TYR A 38 7.99 -21.42 4.79
CA TYR A 38 7.28 -20.14 4.75
C TYR A 38 7.97 -19.15 3.80
N ARG A 39 9.30 -19.02 3.91
CA ARG A 39 10.09 -18.17 3.00
C ARG A 39 10.04 -18.67 1.55
N ALA A 40 10.11 -19.99 1.33
CA ALA A 40 10.01 -20.57 -0.01
C ALA A 40 8.64 -20.28 -0.64
N ARG A 41 7.56 -20.34 0.14
CA ARG A 41 6.22 -19.95 -0.29
C ARG A 41 6.16 -18.48 -0.71
N LEU A 42 6.72 -17.56 0.09
CA LEU A 42 6.80 -16.13 -0.28
C LEU A 42 7.62 -15.91 -1.56
N ALA A 43 8.70 -16.66 -1.77
CA ALA A 43 9.55 -16.52 -2.94
C ALA A 43 8.82 -16.77 -4.28
N VAL A 44 7.69 -17.47 -4.28
CA VAL A 44 6.81 -17.58 -5.47
C VAL A 44 6.33 -16.20 -5.93
N ALA A 45 6.04 -15.31 -4.98
CA ALA A 45 5.61 -13.94 -5.27
C ALA A 45 6.74 -13.02 -5.71
N ALA A 46 8.00 -13.46 -5.67
CA ALA A 46 9.14 -12.63 -6.03
C ALA A 46 9.21 -12.35 -7.54
N GLU A 47 8.57 -13.17 -8.38
CA GLU A 47 8.60 -13.06 -9.83
C GLU A 47 7.22 -12.70 -10.40
N CYS A 48 7.22 -11.88 -11.45
CA CYS A 48 6.01 -11.50 -12.19
C CYS A 48 5.61 -12.62 -13.17
N SER A 49 5.29 -13.81 -12.67
CA SER A 49 5.05 -15.03 -13.46
C SER A 49 3.57 -15.36 -13.72
N GLY A 50 2.63 -14.60 -13.14
CA GLY A 50 1.20 -14.90 -13.23
C GLY A 50 0.69 -15.92 -12.19
N TRP A 51 1.47 -16.18 -11.12
CA TRP A 51 1.12 -17.12 -10.04
C TRP A 51 -0.21 -16.81 -9.34
N TRP A 52 -0.71 -15.58 -9.44
CA TRP A 52 -1.98 -15.13 -8.88
C TRP A 52 -3.20 -15.54 -9.72
N SER A 53 -3.01 -16.06 -10.93
CA SER A 53 -4.12 -16.45 -11.81
C SER A 53 -4.59 -17.88 -11.53
N GLU A 54 -5.91 -18.12 -11.60
CA GLU A 54 -6.50 -19.47 -11.49
C GLU A 54 -6.05 -20.43 -12.61
N GLN A 55 -5.50 -19.90 -13.70
CA GLN A 55 -4.93 -20.67 -14.82
C GLN A 55 -3.46 -21.07 -14.60
N GLY A 56 -2.83 -20.62 -13.50
CA GLY A 56 -1.51 -21.09 -13.10
C GLY A 56 -1.55 -22.53 -12.62
N GLU A 57 -0.51 -23.31 -12.92
CA GLU A 57 -0.38 -24.71 -12.48
C GLU A 57 -0.18 -24.86 -10.94
N ALA A 58 -0.09 -23.76 -10.20
CA ALA A 58 0.25 -23.74 -8.79
C ALA A 58 -1.01 -23.64 -7.89
N PRO A 59 -1.46 -24.73 -7.24
CA PRO A 59 -2.45 -24.62 -6.16
C PRO A 59 -1.93 -23.68 -5.06
N GLY A 60 -2.79 -22.77 -4.58
CA GLY A 60 -2.49 -21.88 -3.43
C GLY A 60 -2.16 -20.41 -3.76
N GLY A 61 -2.29 -19.97 -5.02
CA GLY A 61 -2.08 -18.56 -5.40
C GLY A 61 -2.94 -17.57 -4.59
N GLN A 62 -4.22 -17.88 -4.39
CA GLN A 62 -5.11 -17.06 -3.57
C GLN A 62 -4.66 -17.00 -2.09
N ASP A 63 -4.26 -18.15 -1.52
CA ASP A 63 -3.77 -18.19 -0.15
C ASP A 63 -2.49 -17.36 0.01
N LEU A 64 -1.64 -17.29 -1.02
CA LEU A 64 -0.45 -16.43 -1.03
C LEU A 64 -0.81 -14.93 -1.12
N LEU A 65 -1.84 -14.55 -1.88
CA LEU A 65 -2.35 -13.17 -1.88
C LEU A 65 -2.82 -12.75 -0.48
N TRP A 66 -3.59 -13.62 0.19
CA TRP A 66 -4.08 -13.36 1.55
C TRP A 66 -2.95 -13.29 2.57
N GLU A 67 -1.93 -14.14 2.40
CA GLU A 67 -0.75 -14.13 3.27
C GLU A 67 0.07 -12.85 3.12
N LEU A 68 0.32 -12.40 1.89
CA LEU A 68 0.98 -11.13 1.61
C LEU A 68 0.18 -9.95 2.16
N TYR A 69 -1.15 -9.99 2.05
CA TYR A 69 -2.02 -8.98 2.64
C TYR A 69 -1.90 -8.99 4.17
N GLY A 70 -1.89 -10.16 4.80
CA GLY A 70 -1.64 -10.29 6.24
C GLY A 70 -0.30 -9.68 6.66
N LEU A 71 0.78 -9.96 5.91
CA LEU A 71 2.09 -9.35 6.15
C LEU A 71 2.06 -7.83 5.94
N SER A 72 1.30 -7.31 4.98
CA SER A 72 1.15 -5.87 4.77
C SER A 72 0.49 -5.19 5.98
N ARG A 73 -0.45 -5.86 6.66
CA ARG A 73 -1.05 -5.36 7.91
C ARG A 73 -0.07 -5.36 9.07
N VAL A 74 0.78 -6.38 9.16
CA VAL A 74 1.91 -6.40 10.11
C VAL A 74 2.83 -5.21 9.86
N SER A 75 3.21 -4.97 8.59
CA SER A 75 4.02 -3.82 8.20
C SER A 75 3.34 -2.50 8.60
N ASP A 76 2.08 -2.30 8.24
CA ASP A 76 1.31 -1.10 8.57
C ASP A 76 1.24 -0.83 10.08
N TRP A 77 1.14 -1.89 10.90
CA TRP A 77 1.14 -1.77 12.35
C TRP A 77 2.50 -1.34 12.89
N LEU A 78 3.58 -1.98 12.44
CA LEU A 78 4.95 -1.63 12.85
C LEU A 78 5.33 -0.21 12.38
N LEU A 79 4.86 0.20 11.20
CA LEU A 79 5.07 1.54 10.65
C LEU A 79 4.44 2.67 11.50
N LEU A 80 3.53 2.36 12.43
CA LEU A 80 3.00 3.36 13.36
C LEU A 80 4.10 3.92 14.28
N ALA A 81 5.13 3.14 14.60
CA ALA A 81 6.26 3.62 15.40
C ALA A 81 7.07 4.73 14.70
N PHE A 82 6.98 4.82 13.37
CA PHE A 82 7.71 5.80 12.56
C PHE A 82 6.91 7.07 12.27
N GLN A 83 5.64 7.09 12.62
CA GLN A 83 4.73 8.18 12.30
C GLN A 83 4.64 9.15 13.49
N PRO A 84 4.64 10.47 13.25
CA PRO A 84 4.52 11.43 14.33
C PRO A 84 3.21 11.21 15.10
N PRO A 85 3.14 11.61 16.39
CA PRO A 85 1.90 11.58 17.15
C PRO A 85 0.76 12.24 16.36
N ALA A 86 -0.46 11.73 16.53
CA ALA A 86 -1.62 12.40 15.96
C ALA A 86 -1.76 13.78 16.62
N GLU A 87 -1.92 14.83 15.81
CA GLU A 87 -2.06 16.21 16.32
C GLU A 87 -3.36 16.39 17.13
N GLU A 88 -4.38 15.54 16.90
CA GLU A 88 -5.65 15.47 17.65
C GLU A 88 -6.20 14.02 17.62
N PRO A 89 -6.85 13.51 18.69
CA PRO A 89 -7.56 12.23 18.64
C PRO A 89 -8.76 12.33 17.68
N SER A 90 -8.69 11.64 16.54
CA SER A 90 -9.79 11.52 15.59
C SER A 90 -11.06 10.98 16.26
N ALA A 91 -12.20 11.66 16.06
CA ALA A 91 -13.52 11.25 16.55
C ALA A 91 -14.14 10.05 15.79
N ALA A 92 -13.45 9.48 14.79
CA ALA A 92 -13.95 8.39 13.97
C ALA A 92 -13.18 7.09 14.22
N GLY A 93 -13.62 6.31 15.21
CA GLY A 93 -13.22 4.92 15.43
C GLY A 93 -13.06 4.58 16.92
N PRO A 94 -13.37 3.35 17.35
CA PRO A 94 -13.15 2.95 18.73
C PRO A 94 -11.68 3.14 19.09
N ALA A 95 -11.45 3.75 20.26
CA ALA A 95 -10.14 3.92 20.87
C ALA A 95 -9.55 2.56 21.25
N THR A 96 -9.12 1.77 20.27
CA THR A 96 -8.03 0.81 20.44
C THR A 96 -6.74 1.53 20.04
N ALA A 97 -6.43 2.55 20.85
CA ALA A 97 -5.08 3.02 21.05
C ALA A 97 -4.30 1.89 21.73
N THR A 98 -3.88 0.90 20.94
CA THR A 98 -2.77 0.05 21.37
C THR A 98 -1.53 0.93 21.35
N ALA A 99 -0.95 1.02 22.54
CA ALA A 99 0.06 1.96 22.98
C ALA A 99 1.42 1.75 22.30
N ILE A 100 1.49 1.87 20.97
CA ILE A 100 2.75 2.27 20.35
C ILE A 100 2.82 3.78 20.52
N GLU A 101 3.33 4.21 21.68
CA GLU A 101 3.86 5.55 21.85
C GLU A 101 4.70 5.85 20.59
N PRO A 102 4.47 6.98 19.89
CA PRO A 102 5.33 7.38 18.79
C PRO A 102 6.75 7.39 19.31
N ALA A 103 7.50 6.35 18.98
CA ALA A 103 8.92 6.35 19.24
C ALA A 103 9.44 7.54 18.46
N THR A 104 10.29 8.37 19.09
CA THR A 104 11.34 9.00 18.29
C THR A 104 11.94 7.85 17.48
N VAL A 105 11.86 7.87 16.14
CA VAL A 105 12.33 6.74 15.32
C VAL A 105 13.69 6.33 15.85
N THR A 106 13.75 5.20 16.54
CA THR A 106 15.00 4.74 17.12
C THR A 106 15.65 3.89 16.04
N ALA A 107 16.98 3.96 15.96
CA ALA A 107 17.73 3.04 15.11
C ALA A 107 17.37 1.56 15.42
N ALA A 108 16.94 1.26 16.66
CA ALA A 108 16.46 -0.05 17.05
C ALA A 108 15.13 -0.43 16.36
N ALA A 109 14.13 0.46 16.35
CA ALA A 109 12.84 0.19 15.70
C ALA A 109 12.99 -0.02 14.19
N GLU A 110 13.85 0.76 13.52
CA GLU A 110 14.18 0.56 12.11
C GLU A 110 14.88 -0.79 11.88
N HIS A 111 15.87 -1.11 12.71
CA HIS A 111 16.59 -2.37 12.63
C HIS A 111 15.67 -3.58 12.82
N GLU A 112 14.76 -3.54 13.79
CA GLU A 112 13.78 -4.60 14.06
C GLU A 112 12.78 -4.78 12.91
N TYR A 113 12.26 -3.68 12.36
CA TYR A 113 11.41 -3.71 11.16
C TYR A 113 12.12 -4.38 9.99
N LEU A 114 13.34 -3.93 9.68
CA LEU A 114 14.13 -4.48 8.58
C LEU A 114 14.53 -5.94 8.86
N ALA A 115 14.89 -6.30 10.09
CA ALA A 115 15.29 -7.65 10.45
C ALA A 115 14.17 -8.66 10.21
N LEU A 116 12.92 -8.32 10.56
CA LEU A 116 11.75 -9.15 10.27
C LEU A 116 11.62 -9.43 8.77
N PHE A 117 11.49 -8.38 7.97
CA PHE A 117 11.16 -8.55 6.56
C PHE A 117 12.34 -9.06 5.71
N THR A 118 13.57 -8.73 6.07
CA THR A 118 14.76 -9.29 5.39
C THR A 118 14.95 -10.78 5.70
N THR A 119 14.60 -11.23 6.91
CA THR A 119 14.57 -12.67 7.25
C THR A 119 13.57 -13.42 6.35
N LEU A 120 12.43 -12.79 6.03
CA LEU A 120 11.42 -13.31 5.10
C LEU A 120 11.84 -13.24 3.62
N GLY A 121 13.04 -12.74 3.31
CA GLY A 121 13.59 -12.68 1.96
C GLY A 121 13.32 -11.39 1.20
N MET A 122 12.82 -10.35 1.88
CA MET A 122 12.67 -9.02 1.29
C MET A 122 13.99 -8.24 1.32
N THR A 123 14.11 -7.24 0.47
CA THR A 123 15.27 -6.37 0.36
C THR A 123 14.86 -4.91 0.46
N PRO A 124 15.47 -4.11 1.35
CA PRO A 124 15.28 -2.67 1.33
C PRO A 124 15.88 -2.07 0.04
N PHE A 125 15.37 -0.90 -0.35
CA PHE A 125 15.93 -0.13 -1.45
C PHE A 125 16.26 1.29 -1.00
N ASP A 126 17.21 1.90 -1.69
CA ASP A 126 17.60 3.29 -1.45
C ASP A 126 16.67 4.24 -2.24
N GLY A 127 16.28 5.34 -1.60
CA GLY A 127 15.31 6.31 -2.13
C GLY A 127 15.90 7.70 -2.33
N SER A 128 16.97 7.85 -3.11
CA SER A 128 17.63 9.15 -3.31
C SER A 128 16.87 10.10 -4.24
N ALA A 129 16.01 9.58 -5.12
CA ALA A 129 15.14 10.36 -6.00
C ALA A 129 13.69 9.90 -5.87
N PHE A 130 12.75 10.85 -6.00
CA PHE A 130 11.34 10.50 -5.95
C PHE A 130 10.95 9.61 -7.12
N ASP A 131 10.38 8.47 -6.78
CA ASP A 131 9.89 7.45 -7.70
C ASP A 131 8.50 7.03 -7.23
N PRO A 132 7.45 7.29 -8.01
CA PRO A 132 6.07 7.03 -7.61
C PRO A 132 5.69 5.55 -7.62
N PHE A 133 6.58 4.63 -7.99
CA PHE A 133 6.42 3.20 -7.73
C PHE A 133 6.95 2.87 -6.33
N LEU A 134 8.14 3.36 -5.99
CA LEU A 134 8.82 3.02 -4.74
C LEU A 134 8.35 3.83 -3.52
N HIS A 135 7.82 5.03 -3.75
CA HIS A 135 7.60 6.00 -2.68
C HIS A 135 6.12 6.28 -2.44
N GLU A 136 5.80 6.50 -1.17
CA GLU A 136 4.55 7.04 -0.66
C GLU A 136 4.83 8.44 -0.10
N ILE A 137 4.12 9.46 -0.57
CA ILE A 137 4.25 10.82 -0.03
C ILE A 137 3.50 10.88 1.30
N VAL A 138 4.21 11.18 2.39
CA VAL A 138 3.63 11.21 3.75
C VAL A 138 3.42 12.64 4.24
N GLU A 139 4.18 13.58 3.69
CA GLU A 139 4.15 14.99 4.04
C GLU A 139 4.69 15.82 2.86
N VAL A 140 4.02 16.93 2.54
CA VAL A 140 4.47 17.87 1.51
C VAL A 140 4.85 19.22 2.11
N GLU A 141 6.08 19.63 1.85
CA GLU A 141 6.50 21.02 1.91
C GLU A 141 6.25 21.67 0.56
N GLN A 142 5.42 22.70 0.52
CA GLN A 142 5.12 23.38 -0.73
C GLN A 142 6.28 24.30 -1.14
N ALA A 143 6.82 24.12 -2.34
CA ALA A 143 7.77 25.04 -2.95
C ALA A 143 7.07 26.31 -3.47
N ASP A 144 7.81 27.42 -3.51
CA ASP A 144 7.31 28.71 -4.02
C ASP A 144 7.05 28.67 -5.53
N ASP A 145 7.91 27.98 -6.29
CA ASP A 145 7.71 27.73 -7.72
C ASP A 145 6.67 26.60 -7.92
N PRO A 146 5.50 26.87 -8.53
CA PRO A 146 4.48 25.85 -8.79
C PRO A 146 4.98 24.68 -9.65
N HIS A 147 6.04 24.87 -10.44
CA HIS A 147 6.59 23.88 -11.34
C HIS A 147 7.83 23.16 -10.80
N ALA A 148 8.29 23.49 -9.58
CA ALA A 148 9.43 22.82 -8.96
C ALA A 148 9.19 21.30 -8.88
N PRO A 149 10.18 20.46 -9.24
CA PRO A 149 10.02 19.01 -9.22
C PRO A 149 9.78 18.48 -7.80
N ILE A 150 9.36 17.22 -7.69
CA ILE A 150 9.25 16.53 -6.41
C ILE A 150 10.66 16.10 -5.96
N GLU A 151 11.11 16.65 -4.84
CA GLU A 151 12.39 16.33 -4.21
C GLU A 151 12.14 15.66 -2.86
N ILE A 152 12.81 14.53 -2.59
CA ILE A 152 12.77 13.89 -1.28
C ILE A 152 13.62 14.72 -0.32
N THR A 153 13.02 15.16 0.79
CA THR A 153 13.73 15.86 1.86
C THR A 153 14.02 14.95 3.05
N GLU A 154 13.24 13.89 3.23
CA GLU A 154 13.42 12.92 4.30
C GLU A 154 12.76 11.57 3.95
N VAL A 155 13.42 10.46 4.29
CA VAL A 155 12.81 9.13 4.32
C VAL A 155 12.41 8.82 5.75
N ARG A 156 11.10 8.71 6.02
CA ARG A 156 10.52 8.46 7.36
C ARG A 156 10.54 6.99 7.74
N TRP A 157 10.36 6.11 6.76
CA TRP A 157 10.47 4.66 6.95
C TRP A 157 10.92 3.98 5.67
N PRO A 158 11.65 2.85 5.77
CA PRO A 158 12.20 2.16 4.62
C PRO A 158 11.10 1.50 3.78
N GLY A 159 11.37 1.35 2.48
CA GLY A 159 10.57 0.54 1.57
C GLY A 159 11.20 -0.83 1.34
N LEU A 160 10.40 -1.78 0.87
CA LEU A 160 10.79 -3.18 0.74
C LEU A 160 10.32 -3.77 -0.59
N MET A 161 11.23 -4.48 -1.27
CA MET A 161 10.93 -5.34 -2.41
C MET A 161 11.00 -6.81 -1.98
N LEU A 162 10.13 -7.65 -2.51
CA LEU A 162 10.27 -9.10 -2.53
C LEU A 162 10.62 -9.51 -3.96
N GLY A 163 11.91 -9.67 -4.25
CA GLY A 163 12.38 -9.80 -5.64
C GLY A 163 11.93 -8.62 -6.50
N ARG A 164 11.03 -8.87 -7.46
CA ARG A 164 10.44 -7.85 -8.35
C ARG A 164 9.15 -7.24 -7.80
N LEU A 165 8.51 -7.86 -6.80
CA LEU A 165 7.29 -7.36 -6.18
C LEU A 165 7.60 -6.22 -5.22
N LEU A 166 6.89 -5.11 -5.35
CA LEU A 166 6.87 -4.06 -4.33
C LEU A 166 6.02 -4.53 -3.17
N PHE A 167 6.65 -4.80 -2.03
CA PHE A 167 5.95 -5.21 -0.82
C PHE A 167 5.48 -3.99 -0.01
N SER A 168 6.37 -3.03 0.22
CA SER A 168 6.05 -1.80 0.96
C SER A 168 6.78 -0.61 0.35
N ARG A 169 6.09 0.54 0.30
CA ARG A 169 6.68 1.79 -0.18
C ARG A 169 7.41 2.51 0.94
N ALA A 170 8.53 3.12 0.59
CA ALA A 170 9.23 4.03 1.48
C ALA A 170 8.37 5.28 1.70
N GLY A 171 8.15 5.66 2.96
CA GLY A 171 7.42 6.86 3.30
C GLY A 171 8.34 8.06 3.25
N VAL A 172 8.03 9.05 2.42
CA VAL A 172 8.90 10.20 2.19
C VAL A 172 8.21 11.52 2.46
N ARG A 173 8.93 12.42 3.12
CA ARG A 173 8.61 13.85 3.08
C ARG A 173 9.24 14.41 1.80
N VAL A 174 8.47 15.23 1.11
CA VAL A 174 8.91 15.84 -0.15
C VAL A 174 8.77 17.35 -0.11
N ARG A 175 9.59 18.03 -0.90
CA ARG A 175 9.35 19.41 -1.34
C ARG A 175 8.92 19.38 -2.80
N ALA A 176 7.86 20.08 -3.15
CA ALA A 176 7.32 20.04 -4.52
C ALA A 176 6.59 21.33 -4.90
N GLY A 177 6.55 21.63 -6.20
CA GLY A 177 5.66 22.63 -6.77
C GLY A 177 4.20 22.15 -6.81
N ALA A 178 3.26 23.09 -6.71
CA ALA A 178 1.83 22.78 -6.58
C ALA A 178 1.19 22.12 -7.82
N GLU A 179 1.89 22.16 -8.97
CA GLU A 179 1.50 21.46 -10.20
C GLU A 179 1.95 19.99 -10.22
N HIS A 180 2.83 19.56 -9.30
CA HIS A 180 3.28 18.17 -9.17
C HIS A 180 2.71 17.49 -7.93
N ALA A 181 2.75 18.16 -6.78
CA ALA A 181 2.13 17.68 -5.54
C ALA A 181 1.67 18.86 -4.69
N ARG A 182 0.37 18.90 -4.40
CA ARG A 182 -0.24 19.98 -3.61
C ARG A 182 -0.33 19.57 -2.15
N ARG A 183 0.24 20.38 -1.26
CA ARG A 183 0.10 20.20 0.19
C ARG A 183 -1.37 20.23 0.60
N GLY A 184 -1.76 19.34 1.50
CA GLY A 184 -3.15 19.15 1.92
C GLY A 184 -3.96 18.28 0.97
N VAL A 185 -3.39 17.86 -0.17
CA VAL A 185 -3.99 16.88 -1.08
C VAL A 185 -3.09 15.65 -1.16
N ALA A 186 -1.88 15.80 -1.67
CA ALA A 186 -0.93 14.69 -1.84
C ALA A 186 -0.60 13.91 -0.55
N ASP A 187 -0.63 14.59 0.61
CA ASP A 187 -0.35 14.03 1.93
C ASP A 187 -1.60 13.76 2.77
N ARG A 188 -2.80 14.19 2.34
CA ARG A 188 -4.06 14.04 3.11
C ARG A 188 -5.19 13.32 2.39
N SER A 189 -5.17 13.24 1.06
CA SER A 189 -6.11 12.42 0.29
C SER A 189 -6.03 10.97 0.77
N PRO A 190 -7.17 10.24 0.82
CA PRO A 190 -7.16 8.86 1.26
C PRO A 190 -6.16 8.01 0.50
N LEU A 191 -5.45 7.15 1.23
CA LEU A 191 -4.50 6.21 0.67
C LEU A 191 -5.18 4.86 0.45
N TYR A 192 -5.28 4.46 -0.81
CA TYR A 192 -5.93 3.23 -1.24
C TYR A 192 -5.01 2.00 -1.07
N TRP A 193 -5.60 0.80 -0.95
CA TRP A 193 -4.91 -0.47 -0.68
C TRP A 193 -4.02 -0.44 0.56
N THR A 194 -4.37 0.39 1.54
CA THR A 194 -3.59 0.54 2.77
C THR A 194 -4.48 0.32 3.97
N PHE A 195 -4.12 -0.64 4.81
CA PHE A 195 -4.95 -1.00 5.96
C PHE A 195 -4.93 0.13 7.01
N ARG A 196 -3.75 0.68 7.32
CA ARG A 196 -3.63 1.69 8.38
C ARG A 196 -2.50 2.70 8.18
N ARG A 197 -2.81 3.96 8.48
CA ARG A 197 -1.87 5.05 8.76
C ARG A 197 -2.39 5.85 9.95
N ARG A 198 -1.50 6.49 10.72
CA ARG A 198 -1.85 7.31 11.89
C ARG A 198 -2.44 8.65 11.48
N ASN A 199 -1.81 9.32 10.52
CA ASN A 199 -2.09 10.73 10.18
C ASN A 199 -2.73 10.93 8.81
N ARG A 200 -3.19 9.84 8.18
CA ARG A 200 -3.76 9.85 6.83
C ARG A 200 -4.95 8.91 6.75
N PRO A 201 -6.11 9.33 6.21
CA PRO A 201 -7.20 8.42 5.90
C PRO A 201 -6.72 7.31 4.97
N THR A 202 -7.21 6.09 5.18
CA THR A 202 -6.93 4.97 4.28
C THR A 202 -8.21 4.33 3.80
N ILE A 203 -8.18 3.72 2.62
CA ILE A 203 -9.29 2.98 2.02
C ILE A 203 -8.75 1.60 1.65
N ASP A 204 -9.40 0.57 2.19
CA ASP A 204 -8.94 -0.80 2.12
C ASP A 204 -10.16 -1.71 1.96
N SER A 205 -10.06 -2.69 1.05
CA SER A 205 -11.18 -3.56 0.71
C SER A 205 -11.55 -4.54 1.82
N SER A 206 -10.75 -4.66 2.88
CA SER A 206 -11.11 -5.44 4.06
C SER A 206 -12.13 -4.74 4.97
N ARG A 207 -12.38 -3.44 4.77
CA ARG A 207 -13.32 -2.68 5.61
C ARG A 207 -14.77 -3.11 5.33
N GLY A 208 -15.57 -3.20 6.39
CA GLY A 208 -16.97 -3.64 6.30
C GLY A 208 -17.15 -5.17 6.28
N TRP A 209 -16.07 -5.95 6.19
CA TRP A 209 -16.13 -7.40 6.28
C TRP A 209 -16.08 -7.89 7.73
N GLY A 210 -16.63 -9.08 7.97
CA GLY A 210 -16.54 -9.75 9.26
C GLY A 210 -15.09 -10.08 9.65
N SER A 211 -14.84 -10.29 10.95
CA SER A 211 -13.50 -10.48 11.55
C SER A 211 -12.65 -11.57 10.89
N ASN A 212 -13.27 -12.59 10.30
CA ASN A 212 -12.58 -13.65 9.56
C ASN A 212 -12.47 -13.36 8.06
N SER A 213 -13.50 -12.78 7.45
CA SER A 213 -13.55 -12.52 6.01
C SER A 213 -12.56 -11.44 5.56
N GLN A 214 -12.25 -10.47 6.42
CA GLN A 214 -11.26 -9.42 6.15
C GLN A 214 -9.84 -9.95 5.87
N TRP A 215 -9.53 -11.20 6.26
CA TRP A 215 -8.22 -11.81 6.01
C TRP A 215 -8.12 -12.47 4.64
N ARG A 216 -9.24 -12.53 3.91
CA ARG A 216 -9.30 -12.97 2.51
C ARG A 216 -9.27 -11.80 1.54
N THR A 217 -8.74 -10.66 1.99
CA THR A 217 -8.49 -9.50 1.14
C THR A 217 -7.23 -9.75 0.34
N ASP A 218 -7.29 -9.41 -0.95
CA ASP A 218 -6.18 -9.62 -1.86
C ASP A 218 -5.14 -8.51 -1.72
N PHE A 219 -3.87 -8.91 -1.70
CA PHE A 219 -2.76 -7.99 -1.73
C PHE A 219 -2.60 -7.37 -3.12
N ARG A 220 -2.40 -6.06 -3.18
CA ARG A 220 -2.12 -5.37 -4.45
C ARG A 220 -0.75 -5.79 -4.98
N LEU A 221 -0.71 -6.26 -6.23
CA LEU A 221 0.51 -6.71 -6.87
C LEU A 221 1.10 -5.67 -7.83
N ASP A 222 2.13 -4.96 -7.38
CA ASP A 222 2.92 -4.04 -8.19
C ASP A 222 4.32 -4.63 -8.44
N TYR A 223 4.70 -4.86 -9.70
CA TYR A 223 6.01 -5.43 -10.06
C TYR A 223 6.89 -4.44 -10.81
N ARG A 224 8.17 -4.39 -10.44
CA ARG A 224 9.21 -3.75 -11.25
C ARG A 224 9.98 -4.80 -12.04
N THR A 225 9.82 -4.77 -13.35
CA THR A 225 10.52 -5.68 -14.27
C THR A 225 11.67 -4.95 -14.96
N PRO A 226 12.62 -5.65 -15.61
CA PRO A 226 13.68 -5.01 -16.38
C PRO A 226 13.18 -4.04 -17.46
N THR A 227 11.97 -4.25 -17.97
CA THR A 227 11.42 -3.47 -19.08
C THR A 227 10.45 -2.38 -18.65
N ALA A 228 9.71 -2.59 -17.56
CA ALA A 228 8.72 -1.63 -17.08
C ALA A 228 8.18 -1.94 -15.67
N ASP A 229 7.47 -0.97 -15.11
CA ASP A 229 6.63 -1.15 -13.93
C ASP A 229 5.24 -1.65 -14.34
N ARG A 230 4.78 -2.72 -13.70
CA ARG A 230 3.45 -3.30 -13.88
C ARG A 230 2.66 -3.11 -12.59
N LEU A 231 1.58 -2.33 -12.66
CA LEU A 231 0.78 -1.95 -11.50
C LEU A 231 -0.49 -2.78 -11.41
N ASN A 232 -0.83 -3.20 -10.19
CA ASN A 232 -2.03 -3.94 -9.83
C ASN A 232 -2.33 -5.10 -10.80
N VAL A 233 -1.35 -5.96 -11.04
CA VAL A 233 -1.40 -6.97 -12.13
C VAL A 233 -2.46 -8.07 -11.94
N ALA A 234 -3.01 -8.19 -10.73
CA ALA A 234 -4.14 -9.05 -10.42
C ALA A 234 -5.51 -8.40 -10.71
N GLY A 235 -5.56 -7.09 -10.98
CA GLY A 235 -6.78 -6.41 -11.38
C GLY A 235 -7.29 -6.91 -12.74
N ASP A 236 -8.62 -6.95 -12.88
CA ASP A 236 -9.33 -7.52 -14.03
C ASP A 236 -10.16 -6.48 -14.81
N ARG A 237 -10.20 -5.23 -14.35
CA ARG A 237 -10.93 -4.13 -14.99
C ARG A 237 -9.97 -3.15 -15.69
N PRO A 238 -10.21 -2.81 -16.97
CA PRO A 238 -9.47 -1.74 -17.63
C PRO A 238 -9.67 -0.40 -16.91
N ILE A 239 -8.57 0.28 -16.59
CA ILE A 239 -8.59 1.56 -15.84
C ILE A 239 -9.44 2.66 -16.49
N ASP A 240 -9.56 2.65 -17.82
CA ASP A 240 -10.29 3.66 -18.58
C ASP A 240 -11.70 3.21 -19.00
N GLY A 241 -12.19 2.11 -18.42
CA GLY A 241 -13.46 1.49 -18.78
C GLY A 241 -13.36 0.63 -20.04
N SER A 242 -14.43 -0.11 -20.31
CA SER A 242 -14.54 -0.92 -21.54
C SER A 242 -15.36 -0.18 -22.59
N THR A 243 -14.84 -0.13 -23.81
CA THR A 243 -15.57 0.38 -25.00
C THR A 243 -16.62 -0.60 -25.50
N ASP A 244 -16.54 -1.86 -25.08
CA ASP A 244 -17.45 -2.93 -25.50
C ASP A 244 -18.71 -2.98 -24.63
N LEU A 245 -18.69 -2.30 -23.47
CA LEU A 245 -19.80 -2.21 -22.55
C LEU A 245 -20.55 -0.88 -22.71
N ALA A 246 -21.86 -0.89 -22.45
CA ALA A 246 -22.62 0.34 -22.32
C ALA A 246 -22.01 1.23 -21.20
N PRO A 247 -22.05 2.57 -21.33
CA PRO A 247 -21.47 3.46 -20.33
C PRO A 247 -22.00 3.26 -18.90
N ASP A 248 -23.27 2.89 -18.76
CA ASP A 248 -23.97 2.65 -17.50
C ASP A 248 -23.93 1.18 -17.04
N HIS A 249 -23.24 0.30 -17.77
CA HIS A 249 -23.11 -1.10 -17.38
C HIS A 249 -22.35 -1.22 -16.04
N PRO A 250 -22.81 -2.04 -15.07
CA PRO A 250 -22.18 -2.13 -13.74
C PRO A 250 -20.71 -2.54 -13.73
N ALA A 251 -20.27 -3.31 -14.73
CA ALA A 251 -18.86 -3.68 -14.89
C ALA A 251 -17.98 -2.60 -15.56
N ASN A 252 -18.59 -1.53 -16.09
CA ASN A 252 -17.88 -0.37 -16.63
C ASN A 252 -17.59 0.63 -15.49
N LEU A 253 -17.05 1.82 -15.82
CA LEU A 253 -16.75 2.85 -14.82
C LEU A 253 -18.02 3.33 -14.11
N SER A 254 -17.96 3.49 -12.78
CA SER A 254 -19.02 4.10 -11.97
C SER A 254 -19.22 5.58 -12.34
N PRO A 255 -20.34 6.21 -11.95
CA PRO A 255 -20.54 7.65 -12.13
C PRO A 255 -19.40 8.50 -11.57
N GLU A 256 -18.90 8.17 -10.37
CA GLU A 256 -17.80 8.85 -9.68
C GLU A 256 -16.47 8.62 -10.43
N GLU A 257 -16.21 7.40 -10.88
CA GLU A 257 -15.00 7.06 -11.66
C GLU A 257 -14.95 7.79 -13.01
N ARG A 258 -16.10 8.16 -13.59
CA ARG A 258 -16.20 8.96 -14.82
C ARG A 258 -15.95 10.46 -14.59
N LEU A 259 -16.02 10.94 -13.35
CA LEU A 259 -15.65 12.32 -13.02
C LEU A 259 -14.13 12.51 -12.97
N LEU A 260 -13.35 11.42 -12.91
CA LEU A 260 -11.91 11.44 -13.06
C LEU A 260 -11.53 11.30 -14.54
N THR A 261 -10.60 12.15 -14.98
CA THR A 261 -9.97 12.03 -16.29
C THR A 261 -9.10 10.76 -16.36
N PRO A 262 -8.80 10.24 -17.58
CA PRO A 262 -7.87 9.13 -17.75
C PRO A 262 -6.48 9.35 -17.11
N GLY A 263 -6.02 10.61 -17.07
CA GLY A 263 -4.75 10.97 -16.43
C GLY A 263 -4.84 10.88 -14.90
N GLU A 264 -5.91 11.39 -14.31
CA GLU A 264 -6.14 11.33 -12.86
C GLU A 264 -6.32 9.90 -12.36
N ARG A 265 -7.01 9.03 -13.12
CA ARG A 265 -7.11 7.60 -12.77
C ARG A 265 -5.74 6.91 -12.77
N ARG A 266 -4.92 7.16 -13.79
CA ARG A 266 -3.55 6.63 -13.86
C ARG A 266 -2.67 7.16 -12.72
N GLU A 267 -2.77 8.46 -12.39
CA GLU A 267 -2.09 9.07 -11.25
C GLU A 267 -2.54 8.40 -9.95
N LEU A 268 -3.85 8.23 -9.76
CA LEU A 268 -4.44 7.58 -8.58
C LEU A 268 -3.97 6.13 -8.44
N LEU A 269 -3.97 5.34 -9.52
CA LEU A 269 -3.44 3.98 -9.50
C LEU A 269 -1.96 3.98 -9.14
N ARG A 270 -1.16 4.87 -9.70
CA ARG A 270 0.30 4.91 -9.49
C ARG A 270 0.69 5.36 -8.09
N HIS A 271 0.08 6.43 -7.59
CA HIS A 271 0.39 7.02 -6.28
C HIS A 271 -0.44 6.44 -5.14
N ARG A 272 -1.49 5.67 -5.45
CA ARG A 272 -2.51 5.16 -4.51
C ARG A 272 -3.28 6.28 -3.80
N CYS A 273 -3.18 7.51 -4.30
CA CYS A 273 -3.84 8.70 -3.81
C CYS A 273 -3.80 9.77 -4.90
N LEU A 274 -4.57 10.85 -4.70
CA LEU A 274 -4.49 12.04 -5.55
C LEU A 274 -3.34 12.93 -5.10
N LEU A 275 -2.56 13.47 -6.04
CA LEU A 275 -1.54 14.48 -5.72
C LEU A 275 -2.07 15.90 -5.79
N ARG A 276 -3.16 16.10 -6.52
CA ARG A 276 -3.82 17.39 -6.76
C ARG A 276 -5.34 17.22 -6.77
N PRO A 277 -6.11 18.30 -6.53
CA PRO A 277 -7.56 18.22 -6.65
C PRO A 277 -7.94 17.80 -8.07
N PRO A 278 -8.86 16.85 -8.25
CA PRO A 278 -9.31 16.46 -9.57
C PRO A 278 -10.06 17.61 -10.23
N GLY A 279 -10.08 17.64 -11.57
CA GLY A 279 -10.78 18.69 -12.33
C GLY A 279 -12.26 18.82 -11.94
N ALA A 280 -12.90 17.71 -11.58
CA ALA A 280 -14.29 17.65 -11.12
C ALA A 280 -14.46 17.74 -9.59
N ALA A 281 -13.48 18.28 -8.84
CA ALA A 281 -13.49 18.30 -7.37
C ALA A 281 -14.78 18.85 -6.76
N ALA A 282 -15.37 19.91 -7.31
CA ALA A 282 -16.60 20.49 -6.80
C ALA A 282 -17.81 19.53 -6.93
N THR A 283 -17.87 18.75 -8.00
CA THR A 283 -18.92 17.74 -8.23
C THR A 283 -18.71 16.53 -7.33
N LEU A 284 -17.47 16.06 -7.20
CA LEU A 284 -17.12 14.96 -6.30
C LEU A 284 -17.43 15.30 -4.83
N ALA A 285 -17.10 16.53 -4.40
CA ALA A 285 -17.42 17.02 -3.06
C ALA A 285 -18.93 17.06 -2.74
N ALA A 286 -19.81 17.04 -3.76
CA ALA A 286 -21.25 16.96 -3.57
C ALA A 286 -21.73 15.52 -3.29
N SER A 287 -20.92 14.50 -3.59
CA SER A 287 -21.16 13.10 -3.26
C SER A 287 -20.36 12.71 -2.02
N SER A 288 -21.00 12.72 -0.86
CA SER A 288 -20.33 12.39 0.41
C SER A 288 -19.81 10.96 0.38
N GLY A 289 -18.50 10.78 0.60
CA GLY A 289 -17.87 9.45 0.67
C GLY A 289 -17.46 8.87 -0.68
N TRP A 290 -17.53 9.65 -1.76
CA TRP A 290 -17.15 9.23 -3.12
C TRP A 290 -15.77 8.57 -3.19
N GLU A 291 -14.84 8.92 -2.30
CA GLU A 291 -13.52 8.30 -2.26
C GLU A 291 -13.63 6.78 -2.00
N GLY A 292 -14.57 6.35 -1.17
CA GLY A 292 -14.85 4.94 -0.88
C GLY A 292 -15.64 4.23 -1.98
N ASP A 293 -16.31 4.98 -2.85
CA ASP A 293 -17.14 4.44 -3.93
C ASP A 293 -16.35 4.20 -5.22
N LEU A 294 -15.08 4.60 -5.27
CA LEU A 294 -14.18 4.26 -6.37
C LEU A 294 -13.85 2.76 -6.33
N MET A 295 -14.19 2.04 -7.39
CA MET A 295 -13.92 0.61 -7.56
C MET A 295 -12.53 0.37 -8.18
N LEU A 296 -11.54 1.10 -7.66
CA LEU A 296 -10.17 1.12 -8.18
C LEU A 296 -9.37 -0.15 -7.87
N PHE A 297 -9.82 -0.97 -6.93
CA PHE A 297 -9.12 -2.19 -6.51
C PHE A 297 -8.90 -3.18 -7.67
N ASP A 298 -9.79 -3.12 -8.67
CA ASP A 298 -9.78 -3.99 -9.84
C ASP A 298 -9.09 -3.36 -11.04
N TRP A 299 -8.68 -2.09 -10.96
CA TRP A 299 -8.09 -1.39 -12.09
C TRP A 299 -6.73 -1.93 -12.47
N ARG A 300 -6.53 -2.16 -13.76
CA ARG A 300 -5.25 -2.53 -14.35
C ARG A 300 -4.88 -1.61 -15.52
N LEU A 301 -3.59 -1.30 -15.64
CA LEU A 301 -3.07 -0.58 -16.80
C LEU A 301 -3.09 -1.47 -18.06
N PRO A 302 -3.36 -0.92 -19.25
CA PRO A 302 -3.14 -1.63 -20.50
C PRO A 302 -1.70 -2.14 -20.61
N ASP A 303 -1.49 -3.32 -21.20
CA ASP A 303 -0.15 -3.90 -21.35
C ASP A 303 0.81 -2.99 -22.18
N SER A 304 0.27 -2.08 -23.00
CA SER A 304 1.02 -1.08 -23.78
C SER A 304 1.42 0.19 -23.02
N ASP A 305 0.82 0.47 -21.86
CA ASP A 305 0.97 1.72 -21.10
C ASP A 305 1.99 1.61 -19.95
N SER A 306 2.73 0.51 -19.87
CA SER A 306 3.83 0.38 -18.92
C SER A 306 5.00 1.25 -19.41
N PRO A 307 5.37 2.34 -18.71
CA PRO A 307 6.38 3.26 -19.23
C PRO A 307 7.70 2.53 -19.43
N SER A 308 8.20 2.49 -20.68
CA SER A 308 9.57 2.05 -20.93
C SER A 308 10.51 3.09 -20.32
N ARG A 309 11.47 2.67 -19.51
CA ARG A 309 12.51 3.57 -19.02
C ARG A 309 13.22 4.26 -20.19
N ALA A 310 13.26 5.59 -20.16
CA ALA A 310 14.40 6.29 -20.75
C ALA A 310 15.65 5.86 -19.96
N ALA A 311 16.68 5.45 -20.70
CA ALA A 311 17.94 4.94 -20.15
C ALA A 311 18.67 5.97 -19.29
#